data_AF-A0A2A9NIX0-F1
#
_entry.id   AF-A0A2A9NIX0-F1
#
_cell.length_a   1.000
_cell.length_b   1.000
_cell.length_c   1.000
_cell.angle_alpha   90.00
_cell.angle_beta   90.00
_cell.angle_gamma   90.00
#
_symmetry.space_group_name_H-M   'P 1'
#
loop_
_entity.id
_entity.type
_entity.pdbx_description
1 polymer ?
#
loop_
_entity_poly.entity_id
_entity_poly.type
_entity_poly.pdbx_seq_one_letter_code
_entity_poly.pdbx_strand_id
1 'polypeptide(L)'
;MVQTGTIDQFLQDVSNKRQDEYGGSLEKRNAVVEAVGAERVGIRLSPRGQFQGMGMTNPIPQYAHFVSTLCQKHPKLAYLHVIEARVGGDNPGSHDGPFCVLESNDFLRAIWSPLPFISAGRYDKESALQRAEESGDLVAFGKHFIANPDLPIRLMSNIPLNPYDRKTFYVPGDQKGSDVGYIDYPFASETIDEAKVSIARI
;
A
#
# COMPACT_ATOMS: atom_id res chain seq x y z
N MET A 1 5.99 -7.93 0.22
CA MET A 1 5.68 -6.52 -0.10
C MET A 1 6.67 -5.63 0.65
N VAL A 2 7.58 -4.98 -0.07
CA VAL A 2 8.62 -4.14 0.51
C VAL A 2 8.01 -2.79 0.87
N GLN A 3 7.93 -2.49 2.16
CA GLN A 3 7.38 -1.23 2.67
C GLN A 3 8.44 -0.12 2.65
N THR A 4 9.72 -0.48 2.71
CA THR A 4 10.86 0.44 2.81
C THR A 4 11.98 -0.02 1.87
N GLY A 5 12.54 0.89 1.09
CA GLY A 5 13.60 0.60 0.11
C GLY A 5 14.70 1.66 0.16
N THR A 6 15.73 1.55 -0.68
CA THR A 6 16.86 2.49 -0.70
C THR A 6 16.41 3.94 -0.80
N ILE A 7 15.38 4.21 -1.60
CA ILE A 7 14.80 5.55 -1.74
C ILE A 7 14.31 6.14 -0.40
N ASP A 8 13.68 5.32 0.43
CA ASP A 8 13.15 5.72 1.75
C ASP A 8 14.30 5.95 2.74
N GLN A 9 15.36 5.13 2.65
CA GLN A 9 16.56 5.31 3.48
C GLN A 9 17.27 6.65 3.22
N PHE A 10 17.17 7.21 2.02
CA PHE A 10 17.71 8.54 1.72
C PHE A 10 16.79 9.66 2.19
N LEU A 11 15.48 9.39 2.30
CA LEU A 11 14.48 10.38 2.66
C LEU A 11 14.42 10.62 4.17
N GLN A 12 14.63 9.58 4.96
CA GLN A 12 14.49 9.65 6.41
C GLN A 12 15.81 10.00 7.11
N ASP A 13 15.72 10.89 8.09
CA ASP A 13 16.85 11.32 8.89
C ASP A 13 17.40 10.20 9.79
N VAL A 14 16.58 9.21 10.14
CA VAL A 14 16.99 8.04 10.95
C VAL A 14 18.09 7.22 10.27
N SER A 15 18.07 7.11 8.94
CA SER A 15 19.06 6.37 8.16
C SER A 15 20.07 7.27 7.43
N ASN A 16 19.63 8.39 6.87
CA ASN A 16 20.51 9.27 6.10
C ASN A 16 21.20 10.30 7.01
N LYS A 17 22.44 10.01 7.41
CA LYS A 17 23.31 10.93 8.18
C LYS A 17 24.39 11.60 7.31
N ARG A 18 24.22 11.59 5.98
CA ARG A 18 25.19 12.14 5.03
C ARG A 18 25.21 13.66 5.11
N GLN A 19 26.38 14.24 4.83
CA GLN A 19 26.60 15.70 4.76
C GLN A 19 26.93 16.17 3.33
N ASP A 20 26.89 15.26 2.36
CA ASP A 20 27.08 15.59 0.95
C ASP A 20 25.75 15.92 0.26
N GLU A 21 25.79 16.16 -1.05
CA GLU A 21 24.63 16.54 -1.87
C GLU A 21 23.46 15.54 -1.81
N TYR A 22 23.68 14.30 -1.37
CA TYR A 22 22.63 13.29 -1.21
C TYR A 22 22.05 13.24 0.21
N GLY A 23 22.64 13.98 1.16
CA GLY A 23 22.02 14.35 2.41
C GLY A 23 21.07 15.52 2.17
N GLY A 24 19.84 15.24 1.71
CA GLY A 24 18.78 16.25 1.62
C GLY A 24 18.44 16.80 0.22
N SER A 25 18.83 16.16 -0.90
CA SER A 25 18.42 16.63 -2.25
C SER A 25 17.78 15.56 -3.16
N LEU A 26 17.05 16.02 -4.19
CA LEU A 26 16.03 15.28 -4.97
C LEU A 26 16.47 14.80 -6.36
N GLU A 27 17.73 14.97 -6.75
CA GLU A 27 18.15 15.00 -8.16
C GLU A 27 17.98 13.68 -8.93
N LYS A 28 18.12 12.54 -8.26
CA LYS A 28 18.10 11.21 -8.92
C LYS A 28 16.74 10.78 -9.48
N ARG A 29 15.66 11.53 -9.23
CA ARG A 29 14.30 11.13 -9.65
C ARG A 29 13.92 11.53 -11.08
N ASN A 30 14.61 12.52 -11.65
CA ASN A 30 14.32 13.00 -12.99
C ASN A 30 14.57 11.92 -14.06
N ALA A 31 15.55 11.03 -13.85
CA ALA A 31 15.95 10.03 -14.84
C ALA A 31 14.81 9.07 -15.26
N VAL A 32 13.95 8.66 -14.33
CA VAL A 32 12.81 7.77 -14.67
C VAL A 32 11.77 8.52 -15.48
N VAL A 33 11.44 9.75 -15.05
CA VAL A 33 10.49 10.62 -15.75
C VAL A 33 10.99 10.97 -17.15
N GLU A 34 12.28 11.23 -17.32
CA GLU A 34 12.90 11.49 -18.62
C GLU A 34 12.86 10.27 -19.54
N ALA A 35 13.07 9.07 -18.99
CA ALA A 35 13.09 7.83 -19.76
C ALA A 35 11.70 7.39 -20.24
N VAL A 36 10.67 7.50 -19.37
CA VAL A 36 9.34 6.94 -19.66
C VAL A 36 8.20 7.95 -19.64
N GLY A 37 8.43 9.23 -19.41
CA GLY A 37 7.37 10.23 -19.32
C GLY A 37 6.64 10.21 -17.96
N ALA A 38 6.30 11.38 -17.44
CA ALA A 38 5.76 11.55 -16.09
C ALA A 38 4.42 10.82 -15.90
N GLU A 39 3.58 10.80 -16.93
CA GLU A 39 2.25 10.20 -16.93
C GLU A 39 2.25 8.66 -16.79
N ARG A 40 3.43 8.04 -16.87
CA ARG A 40 3.63 6.59 -16.64
C ARG A 40 4.37 6.29 -15.34
N VAL A 41 4.63 7.30 -14.52
CA VAL A 41 5.38 7.17 -13.26
C VAL A 41 4.48 7.50 -12.07
N GLY A 42 4.41 6.58 -11.13
CA GLY A 42 3.81 6.79 -9.81
C GLY A 42 4.86 6.69 -8.71
N ILE A 43 4.60 7.32 -7.57
CA ILE A 43 5.51 7.30 -6.40
C ILE A 43 4.80 6.65 -5.23
N ARG A 44 5.49 5.75 -4.50
CA ARG A 44 4.95 5.08 -3.32
C ARG A 44 5.72 5.47 -2.06
N LEU A 45 5.01 5.89 -1.01
CA LEU A 45 5.58 6.41 0.24
C LEU A 45 4.96 5.75 1.47
N SER A 46 5.73 5.66 2.55
CA SER A 46 5.24 5.20 3.87
C SER A 46 5.72 6.13 4.99
N PRO A 47 5.14 7.34 5.13
CA PRO A 47 5.64 8.38 6.03
C PRO A 47 5.76 7.95 7.49
N ARG A 48 4.86 7.07 7.94
CA ARG A 48 4.83 6.52 9.30
C ARG A 48 5.24 5.05 9.37
N GLY A 49 5.89 4.54 8.32
CA GLY A 49 6.40 3.16 8.32
C GLY A 49 7.61 3.00 9.22
N GLN A 50 7.58 2.02 10.12
CA GLN A 50 8.71 1.66 11.00
C GLN A 50 9.49 0.42 10.52
N PHE A 51 9.10 -0.16 9.39
CA PHE A 51 9.69 -1.39 8.88
C PHE A 51 11.17 -1.19 8.47
N GLN A 52 12.04 -2.17 8.74
CA GLN A 52 13.49 -2.11 8.48
C GLN A 52 14.22 -0.93 9.13
N GLY A 53 13.85 -0.55 10.36
CA GLY A 53 14.56 0.49 11.11
C GLY A 53 14.29 1.91 10.64
N MET A 54 13.24 2.10 9.83
CA MET A 54 12.68 3.43 9.53
C MET A 54 11.84 3.95 10.71
N GLY A 55 11.36 5.19 10.60
CA GLY A 55 10.47 5.81 11.59
C GLY A 55 11.04 7.12 12.12
N MET A 56 10.87 8.19 11.36
CA MET A 56 11.19 9.55 11.81
C MET A 56 10.29 9.96 12.99
N THR A 57 10.83 10.69 13.96
CA THR A 57 10.04 11.26 15.06
C THR A 57 8.99 12.25 14.54
N ASN A 58 9.35 13.04 13.53
CA ASN A 58 8.43 13.98 12.87
C ASN A 58 8.55 13.87 11.35
N PRO A 59 7.80 12.96 10.70
CA PRO A 59 7.90 12.75 9.25
C PRO A 59 7.24 13.86 8.44
N ILE A 60 6.31 14.63 9.02
CA ILE A 60 5.44 15.55 8.27
C ILE A 60 6.25 16.58 7.47
N PRO A 61 7.20 17.36 8.03
CA PRO A 61 7.93 18.37 7.28
C PRO A 61 8.71 17.80 6.09
N GLN A 62 9.38 16.66 6.30
CA GLN A 62 10.21 16.01 5.29
C GLN A 62 9.36 15.52 4.12
N TYR A 63 8.27 14.82 4.40
CA TYR A 63 7.38 14.27 3.37
C TYR A 63 6.54 15.36 2.70
N ALA A 64 6.13 16.41 3.42
CA ALA A 64 5.44 17.55 2.84
C ALA A 64 6.34 18.31 1.86
N HIS A 65 7.60 18.57 2.23
CA HIS A 65 8.57 19.20 1.34
C HIS A 65 8.86 18.33 0.11
N PHE A 66 9.02 17.03 0.32
CA PHE A 66 9.24 16.05 -0.75
C PHE A 66 8.09 16.07 -1.78
N VAL A 67 6.84 15.91 -1.32
CA VAL A 67 5.68 15.84 -2.21
C VAL A 67 5.38 17.20 -2.85
N SER A 68 5.54 18.32 -2.13
CA SER A 68 5.39 19.65 -2.71
C SER A 68 6.37 19.89 -3.87
N THR A 69 7.62 19.45 -3.70
CA THR A 69 8.63 19.59 -4.77
C THR A 69 8.33 18.68 -5.95
N LEU A 70 7.79 17.48 -5.71
CA LEU A 70 7.33 16.59 -6.78
C LEU A 70 6.19 17.21 -7.60
N CYS A 71 5.18 17.81 -6.94
CA CYS A 71 4.10 18.51 -7.63
C CYS A 71 4.63 19.63 -8.52
N GLN A 72 5.62 20.40 -8.04
CA GLN A 72 6.21 21.51 -8.79
C GLN A 72 7.03 21.04 -9.99
N LYS A 73 7.86 20.01 -9.83
CA LYS A 73 8.76 19.52 -10.89
C LYS A 73 8.08 18.59 -11.89
N HIS A 74 7.11 17.80 -11.44
CA HIS A 74 6.46 16.77 -12.23
C HIS A 74 4.94 16.77 -12.03
N PRO A 75 4.23 17.83 -12.44
CA PRO A 75 2.79 17.97 -12.26
C PRO A 75 1.96 16.93 -13.03
N LYS A 76 2.60 16.16 -13.92
CA LYS A 76 1.99 15.11 -14.75
C LYS A 76 2.24 13.69 -14.22
N LEU A 77 2.79 13.52 -13.01
CA LEU A 77 2.92 12.20 -12.40
C LEU A 77 1.57 11.48 -12.33
N ALA A 78 1.57 10.17 -12.57
CA ALA A 78 0.36 9.38 -12.68
C ALA A 78 -0.42 9.30 -11.37
N TYR A 79 0.28 9.03 -10.25
CA TYR A 79 -0.33 8.92 -8.94
C TYR A 79 0.70 9.01 -7.80
N LEU A 80 0.20 9.33 -6.61
CA LEU A 80 0.90 9.11 -5.34
C LEU A 80 0.23 7.97 -4.60
N HIS A 81 1.00 6.98 -4.14
CA HIS A 81 0.52 5.81 -3.40
C HIS A 81 1.07 5.85 -1.97
N VAL A 82 0.21 6.03 -0.98
CA VAL A 82 0.60 6.19 0.41
C VAL A 82 0.20 4.97 1.23
N ILE A 83 1.15 4.47 2.02
CA ILE A 83 0.88 3.46 3.04
C ILE A 83 0.39 4.17 4.30
N GLU A 84 -0.83 3.85 4.72
CA GLU A 84 -1.39 4.44 5.93
C GLU A 84 -0.74 3.90 7.20
N ALA A 85 -0.73 4.74 8.23
CA ALA A 85 -0.22 4.38 9.54
C ALA A 85 -1.02 3.20 10.12
N ARG A 86 -0.30 2.29 10.76
CA ARG A 86 -0.90 1.17 11.50
C ARG A 86 -0.64 1.42 12.98
N VAL A 87 -1.64 1.25 13.83
CA VAL A 87 -1.36 1.04 15.25
C VAL A 87 -0.72 -0.34 15.36
N GLY A 88 0.49 -0.41 15.91
CA GLY A 88 0.86 -1.59 16.67
C GLY A 88 0.18 -1.44 18.02
N GLY A 89 -0.56 -2.45 18.48
CA GLY A 89 -0.91 -2.51 19.90
C GLY A 89 0.37 -2.51 20.75
N ASP A 90 0.25 -2.70 22.06
CA ASP A 90 1.33 -2.60 23.06
C ASP A 90 2.63 -3.40 22.78
N ASN A 91 2.68 -4.19 21.70
CA ASN A 91 3.90 -4.73 21.13
C ASN A 91 4.46 -3.81 20.03
N PRO A 92 5.61 -3.13 20.27
CA PRO A 92 6.37 -2.50 19.19
C PRO A 92 6.80 -3.60 18.20
N GLY A 93 6.25 -3.56 16.99
CA GLY A 93 6.42 -4.59 15.97
C GLY A 93 5.16 -5.41 15.68
N SER A 94 4.11 -5.33 16.49
CA SER A 94 2.79 -5.82 16.08
C SER A 94 2.27 -4.92 14.96
N HIS A 95 1.94 -5.49 13.81
CA HIS A 95 1.43 -4.73 12.66
C HIS A 95 -0.10 -4.79 12.60
N ASP A 96 -0.76 -5.31 13.64
CA ASP A 96 -2.14 -5.82 13.66
C ASP A 96 -3.14 -4.95 14.46
N GLY A 97 -2.79 -3.74 14.89
CA GLY A 97 -3.72 -2.82 15.57
C GLY A 97 -4.53 -1.92 14.62
N PRO A 98 -5.50 -1.15 15.18
CA PRO A 98 -6.47 -0.34 14.43
C PRO A 98 -5.85 0.88 13.71
N PHE A 99 -6.65 1.61 12.96
CA PHE A 99 -6.26 2.93 12.42
C PHE A 99 -6.18 3.97 13.52
N CYS A 100 -5.12 4.80 13.52
CA CYS A 100 -5.02 5.96 14.39
C CYS A 100 -5.29 7.25 13.60
N VAL A 101 -6.39 7.94 13.93
CA VAL A 101 -6.75 9.23 13.31
C VAL A 101 -5.72 10.33 13.63
N LEU A 102 -5.04 10.25 14.79
CA LEU A 102 -3.99 11.19 15.18
C LEU A 102 -2.72 11.06 14.31
N GLU A 103 -2.62 9.97 13.54
CA GLU A 103 -1.50 9.64 12.67
C GLU A 103 -1.94 9.51 11.20
N SER A 104 -2.84 10.39 10.74
CA SER A 104 -3.29 10.44 9.34
C SER A 104 -2.24 10.99 8.37
N ASN A 105 -2.15 10.45 7.16
CA ASN A 105 -1.35 11.00 6.06
C ASN A 105 -2.11 12.00 5.17
N ASP A 106 -3.26 12.52 5.62
CA ASP A 106 -4.10 13.45 4.84
C ASP A 106 -3.38 14.73 4.40
N PHE A 107 -2.32 15.13 5.10
CA PHE A 107 -1.47 16.25 4.67
C PHE A 107 -0.88 16.01 3.26
N LEU A 108 -0.57 14.76 2.91
CA LEU A 108 -0.10 14.40 1.57
C LEU A 108 -1.23 14.50 0.53
N ARG A 109 -2.45 14.10 0.90
CA ARG A 109 -3.61 14.25 0.03
C ARG A 109 -3.90 15.72 -0.26
N ALA A 110 -3.82 16.58 0.77
CA ALA A 110 -4.00 18.02 0.63
C ALA A 110 -2.99 18.65 -0.34
N ILE A 111 -1.71 18.23 -0.29
CA ILE A 111 -0.66 18.72 -1.19
C ILE A 111 -0.82 18.18 -2.61
N TRP A 112 -1.26 16.93 -2.76
CA TRP A 112 -1.34 16.22 -4.04
C TRP A 112 -2.62 16.49 -4.84
N SER A 113 -3.68 16.97 -4.17
CA SER A 113 -4.97 17.25 -4.78
C SER A 113 -4.84 18.23 -5.97
N PRO A 114 -5.57 18.01 -7.08
CA PRO A 114 -6.62 17.01 -7.30
C PRO A 114 -6.13 15.71 -7.96
N LEU A 115 -4.81 15.46 -8.03
CA LEU A 115 -4.25 14.33 -8.76
C LEU A 115 -4.62 12.96 -8.14
N PRO A 116 -4.55 11.86 -8.91
CA PRO A 116 -4.86 10.53 -8.39
C PRO A 116 -3.99 10.16 -7.18
N PHE A 117 -4.64 9.73 -6.11
CA PHE A 117 -4.01 9.33 -4.86
C PHE A 117 -4.52 7.94 -4.49
N ILE A 118 -3.60 7.03 -4.19
CA ILE A 118 -3.88 5.66 -3.80
C ILE A 118 -3.54 5.53 -2.31
N SER A 119 -4.54 5.27 -1.48
CA SER A 119 -4.32 4.95 -0.07
C SER A 119 -4.30 3.44 0.14
N ALA A 120 -3.35 2.96 0.95
CA ALA A 120 -3.19 1.56 1.26
C ALA A 120 -2.89 1.33 2.75
N GLY A 121 -3.88 0.85 3.48
CA GLY A 121 -3.68 0.31 4.81
C GLY A 121 -4.90 -0.46 5.21
N ARG A 122 -4.77 -1.75 5.57
CA ARG A 122 -5.76 -2.65 6.21
C ARG A 122 -7.25 -2.39 5.94
N TYR A 123 -7.61 -1.90 4.77
CA TYR A 123 -8.97 -1.62 4.44
C TYR A 123 -9.77 -2.91 4.38
N ASP A 124 -10.92 -2.90 5.05
CA ASP A 124 -12.05 -3.74 4.72
C ASP A 124 -12.97 -3.01 3.73
N LYS A 125 -14.13 -3.58 3.42
CA LYS A 125 -15.06 -2.98 2.46
C LYS A 125 -15.55 -1.62 2.96
N GLU A 126 -15.99 -1.57 4.21
CA GLU A 126 -16.65 -0.42 4.82
C GLU A 126 -15.69 0.76 4.91
N SER A 127 -14.49 0.54 5.46
CA SER A 127 -13.46 1.58 5.57
C SER A 127 -12.91 2.03 4.21
N ALA A 128 -12.86 1.14 3.21
CA ALA A 128 -12.47 1.52 1.84
C ALA A 128 -13.51 2.43 1.19
N LEU A 129 -14.80 2.09 1.30
CA LEU A 129 -15.89 2.90 0.76
C LEU A 129 -15.92 4.27 1.43
N GLN A 130 -15.87 4.30 2.76
CA GLN A 130 -15.80 5.55 3.51
C GLN A 130 -14.62 6.43 3.05
N ARG A 131 -13.42 5.85 2.94
CA ARG A 131 -12.24 6.60 2.47
C ARG A 131 -12.46 7.16 1.06
N ALA A 132 -12.95 6.36 0.13
CA ALA A 132 -13.19 6.77 -1.24
C ALA A 132 -14.23 7.91 -1.32
N GLU A 133 -15.31 7.84 -0.54
CA GLU A 133 -16.36 8.86 -0.49
C GLU A 133 -15.88 10.17 0.12
N GLU A 134 -15.10 10.11 1.21
CA GLU A 134 -14.64 11.32 1.93
C GLU A 134 -13.53 12.07 1.19
N SER A 135 -12.60 11.35 0.56
CA SER A 135 -11.36 11.93 0.04
C SER A 135 -11.22 11.91 -1.50
N GLY A 136 -12.04 11.09 -2.18
CA GLY A 136 -11.88 10.79 -3.60
C GLY A 136 -10.68 9.88 -3.90
N ASP A 137 -10.10 9.24 -2.90
CA ASP A 137 -8.94 8.37 -3.04
C ASP A 137 -9.29 7.04 -3.71
N LEU A 138 -8.33 6.50 -4.45
CA LEU A 138 -8.31 5.10 -4.83
C LEU A 138 -7.82 4.27 -3.63
N VAL A 139 -8.43 3.12 -3.37
CA VAL A 139 -8.07 2.26 -2.24
C VAL A 139 -7.40 0.99 -2.72
N ALA A 140 -6.20 0.71 -2.23
CA ALA A 140 -5.44 -0.49 -2.58
C ALA A 140 -5.52 -1.58 -1.50
N PHE A 141 -5.85 -2.80 -1.94
CA PHE A 141 -5.90 -3.99 -1.10
C PHE A 141 -4.69 -4.89 -1.39
N GLY A 142 -3.98 -5.29 -0.33
CA GLY A 142 -2.82 -6.20 -0.44
C GLY A 142 -3.20 -7.65 -0.12
N LYS A 143 -3.27 -7.98 1.17
CA LYS A 143 -3.48 -9.37 1.66
C LYS A 143 -4.76 -10.00 1.13
N HIS A 144 -5.85 -9.23 1.08
CA HIS A 144 -7.13 -9.74 0.56
C HIS A 144 -7.05 -10.08 -0.92
N PHE A 145 -6.30 -9.31 -1.72
CA PHE A 145 -6.15 -9.59 -3.15
C PHE A 145 -5.34 -10.88 -3.40
N ILE A 146 -4.43 -11.26 -2.50
CA ILE A 146 -3.70 -12.55 -2.60
C ILE A 146 -4.70 -13.72 -2.61
N ALA A 147 -5.67 -13.71 -1.70
CA ALA A 147 -6.61 -14.83 -1.54
C ALA A 147 -7.88 -14.71 -2.39
N ASN A 148 -8.11 -13.56 -3.01
CA ASN A 148 -9.36 -13.25 -3.71
C ASN A 148 -9.00 -12.70 -5.10
N PRO A 149 -8.79 -13.57 -6.10
CA PRO A 149 -8.43 -13.12 -7.46
C PRO A 149 -9.52 -12.24 -8.09
N ASP A 150 -10.75 -12.36 -7.61
CA ASP A 150 -11.95 -11.62 -7.99
C ASP A 150 -12.40 -10.60 -6.93
N LEU A 151 -11.47 -10.10 -6.10
CA LEU A 151 -11.77 -9.16 -5.01
C LEU A 151 -12.71 -8.00 -5.38
N PRO A 152 -12.54 -7.30 -6.53
CA PRO A 152 -13.44 -6.20 -6.89
C PRO A 152 -14.92 -6.63 -7.01
N ILE A 153 -15.16 -7.80 -7.60
CA ILE A 153 -16.52 -8.36 -7.74
C ILE A 153 -17.07 -8.71 -6.36
N ARG A 154 -16.25 -9.32 -5.49
CA ARG A 154 -16.69 -9.66 -4.14
C ARG A 154 -17.10 -8.45 -3.32
N LEU A 155 -16.28 -7.39 -3.36
CA LEU A 155 -16.58 -6.13 -2.68
C LEU A 155 -17.85 -5.49 -3.24
N MET A 156 -18.02 -5.46 -4.56
CA MET A 156 -19.22 -4.89 -5.20
C MET A 156 -20.50 -5.65 -4.84
N SER A 157 -20.45 -6.98 -4.84
CA SER A 157 -21.61 -7.86 -4.66
C SER A 157 -21.82 -8.39 -3.24
N ASN A 158 -21.07 -7.88 -2.24
CA ASN A 158 -21.11 -8.38 -0.85
C ASN A 158 -20.84 -9.89 -0.73
N ILE A 159 -19.97 -10.44 -1.57
CA ILE A 159 -19.58 -11.85 -1.49
C ILE A 159 -18.51 -11.99 -0.40
N PRO A 160 -18.60 -12.99 0.49
CA PRO A 160 -17.57 -13.26 1.49
C PRO A 160 -16.17 -13.39 0.88
N LEU A 161 -15.18 -12.80 1.54
CA LEU A 161 -13.78 -12.91 1.13
C LEU A 161 -13.20 -14.26 1.59
N ASN A 162 -12.43 -14.90 0.72
CA ASN A 162 -11.59 -16.02 1.08
C ASN A 162 -10.57 -15.58 2.16
N PRO A 163 -10.33 -16.43 3.18
CA PRO A 163 -9.26 -16.21 4.12
C PRO A 163 -7.91 -16.35 3.41
N TYR A 164 -6.96 -15.46 3.72
CA TYR A 164 -5.58 -15.59 3.27
C TYR A 164 -4.77 -16.46 4.25
N ASP A 165 -3.80 -17.21 3.73
CA ASP A 165 -2.83 -17.94 4.54
C ASP A 165 -1.48 -17.20 4.54
N ARG A 166 -1.03 -16.78 5.72
CA ARG A 166 0.25 -16.06 5.85
C ARG A 166 1.46 -16.98 5.66
N LYS A 167 1.29 -18.29 5.85
CA LYS A 167 2.36 -19.28 5.70
C LYS A 167 2.79 -19.42 4.23
N THR A 168 1.90 -19.12 3.30
CA THR A 168 2.14 -19.27 1.86
C THR A 168 2.58 -17.96 1.18
N PHE A 169 2.63 -16.82 1.89
CA PHE A 169 2.98 -15.53 1.29
C PHE A 169 4.38 -15.48 0.67
N TYR A 170 5.31 -16.27 1.20
CA TYR A 170 6.70 -16.29 0.76
C TYR A 170 7.21 -17.73 0.72
N VAL A 171 6.83 -18.45 -0.32
CA VAL A 171 7.30 -19.81 -0.60
C VAL A 171 8.23 -19.77 -1.83
N PRO A 172 9.40 -20.45 -1.80
CA PRO A 172 10.25 -20.57 -2.98
C PRO A 172 9.52 -21.25 -4.14
N GLY A 173 9.51 -20.61 -5.31
CA GLY A 173 8.73 -21.06 -6.48
C GLY A 173 9.23 -22.34 -7.16
N ASP A 174 10.40 -22.84 -6.76
CA ASP A 174 10.99 -24.08 -7.25
C ASP A 174 10.62 -25.31 -6.38
N GLN A 175 9.93 -25.10 -5.26
CA GLN A 175 9.50 -26.18 -4.37
C GLN A 175 8.15 -26.77 -4.81
N LYS A 176 8.02 -28.09 -4.73
CA LYS A 176 6.74 -28.77 -4.93
C LYS A 176 5.70 -28.23 -3.95
N GLY A 177 4.54 -27.81 -4.45
CA GLY A 177 3.47 -27.20 -3.66
C GLY A 177 3.56 -25.68 -3.57
N SER A 178 4.46 -25.02 -4.31
CA SER A 178 4.54 -23.55 -4.37
C SER A 178 3.34 -22.90 -5.06
N ASP A 179 2.51 -23.68 -5.75
CA ASP A 179 1.21 -23.29 -6.28
C ASP A 179 0.16 -23.06 -5.19
N VAL A 180 0.31 -23.74 -4.04
CA VAL A 180 -0.62 -23.67 -2.92
C VAL A 180 -0.53 -22.33 -2.19
N GLY A 181 -1.67 -21.65 -2.08
CA GLY A 181 -1.78 -20.29 -1.58
C GLY A 181 -1.18 -19.23 -2.53
N TYR A 182 -1.01 -19.56 -3.82
CA TYR A 182 -0.53 -18.62 -4.84
C TYR A 182 -1.48 -18.54 -6.05
N ILE A 183 -1.78 -19.67 -6.72
CA ILE A 183 -2.65 -19.72 -7.91
C ILE A 183 -3.93 -20.55 -7.70
N ASP A 184 -4.10 -21.17 -6.54
CA ASP A 184 -5.17 -22.12 -6.23
C ASP A 184 -6.28 -21.52 -5.35
N TYR A 185 -6.26 -20.21 -5.11
CA TYR A 185 -7.37 -19.53 -4.42
C TYR A 185 -8.63 -19.50 -5.32
N PRO A 186 -9.78 -19.98 -4.83
CA PRO A 186 -10.96 -20.15 -5.67
C PRO A 186 -11.64 -18.83 -6.00
N PHE A 187 -12.26 -18.77 -7.18
CA PHE A 187 -13.19 -17.70 -7.55
C PHE A 187 -14.53 -17.86 -6.80
N ALA A 188 -15.28 -16.77 -6.64
CA ALA A 188 -16.58 -16.82 -5.98
C ALA A 188 -17.58 -17.77 -6.67
N SER A 189 -17.52 -17.88 -8.00
CA SER A 189 -18.34 -18.81 -8.77
C SER A 189 -18.10 -20.27 -8.38
N GLU A 190 -16.85 -20.65 -8.15
CA GLU A 190 -16.47 -22.02 -7.81
C GLU A 190 -16.96 -22.39 -6.40
N THR A 191 -16.83 -21.45 -5.44
CA THR A 191 -17.32 -21.66 -4.07
C THR A 191 -18.85 -21.78 -4.01
N ILE A 192 -19.58 -21.03 -4.83
CA ILE A 192 -21.05 -21.11 -4.91
C ILE A 192 -21.50 -22.46 -5.46
N ASP A 193 -20.80 -22.99 -6.48
CA ASP A 193 -21.14 -24.27 -7.08
C ASP A 193 -20.82 -25.45 -6.15
N GLU A 194 -19.69 -25.42 -5.43
CA GLU A 194 -19.37 -26.40 -4.38
C GLU A 194 -20.40 -26.46 -3.25
N ALA A 195 -20.90 -25.29 -2.82
CA ALA A 195 -21.95 -25.21 -1.80
C ALA A 195 -23.26 -25.85 -2.28
N LYS A 196 -23.65 -25.60 -3.54
CA LYS A 196 -24.85 -26.21 -4.14
C LYS A 196 -24.72 -27.72 -4.29
N VAL A 197 -23.55 -28.22 -4.71
CA VAL A 197 -23.29 -29.66 -4.83
C VAL A 197 -23.32 -30.35 -3.46
N SER A 198 -22.82 -29.69 -2.41
CA SER A 198 -22.83 -30.24 -1.05
C SER A 198 -24.23 -30.33 -0.46
N ILE A 199 -25.10 -29.35 -0.75
CA ILE A 199 -26.51 -29.37 -0.34
C ILE A 199 -27.30 -30.43 -1.10
N ALA A 200 -27.03 -30.64 -2.39
CA ALA A 200 -27.72 -31.65 -3.19
C ALA A 200 -27.35 -33.12 -2.84
N ARG A 201 -26.36 -33.33 -1.97
CA ARG A 201 -25.90 -34.65 -1.52
C ARG A 201 -26.40 -35.03 -0.11
N ILE A 202 -27.16 -34.15 0.55
CA ILE A 202 -27.86 -34.40 1.81
C ILE A 202 -29.33 -34.73 1.50
#